data_AF-A0A521UZK8-F1
#
_entry.id   AF-A0A521UZK8-F1
#
_cell.length_a   1.000
_cell.length_b   1.000
_cell.length_c   1.000
_cell.angle_alpha   90.00
_cell.angle_beta   90.00
_cell.angle_gamma   90.00
#
_symmetry.space_group_name_H-M   'P 1'
#
loop_
_entity.id
_entity.type
_entity.pdbx_description
1 polymer ?
#
loop_
_entity_poly.entity_id
_entity_poly.type
_entity_poly.pdbx_seq_one_letter_code
_entity_poly.pdbx_strand_id
1 'polypeptide(L)' 'MDTTKKLRLEAKGWKVGSVDEFLGLTPEEAAYVELKLSLSRSVKKYRRSRKLTQVEMAKLMRSSQSRIAKIEAGDS' A
#
# COMPACT_ATOMS: atom_id res chain seq x y z
N MET A 1 7.40 -0.82 17.97
CA MET A 1 8.15 -2.11 18.07
C MET A 1 8.80 -2.15 19.43
N ASP A 2 8.80 -3.30 20.10
CA ASP A 2 9.47 -3.50 21.39
C ASP A 2 11.00 -3.32 21.23
N THR A 3 11.60 -2.42 22.02
CA THR A 3 13.02 -2.08 22.01
C THR A 3 13.92 -3.24 22.42
N THR A 4 13.49 -4.07 23.38
CA THR A 4 14.24 -5.25 23.83
C THR A 4 14.31 -6.30 22.73
N LYS A 5 13.23 -6.46 21.95
CA LYS A 5 13.21 -7.34 20.78
C LYS A 5 14.16 -6.86 19.69
N LYS A 6 14.21 -5.54 19.44
CA LYS A 6 15.11 -4.93 18.44
C LYS A 6 16.58 -5.24 18.75
N LEU A 7 17.02 -4.92 19.98
CA LEU A 7 18.41 -5.14 20.41
C LEU A 7 18.83 -6.61 20.32
N ARG A 8 17.94 -7.55 20.68
CA ARG A 8 18.22 -8.99 20.58
C ARG A 8 18.40 -9.47 19.14
N LEU A 9 17.69 -8.87 18.19
CA LEU A 9 17.81 -9.20 16.77
C LEU A 9 19.11 -8.61 16.20
N GLU A 10 19.41 -7.35 16.52
CA GLU A 10 20.64 -6.69 16.10
C GLU A 10 21.90 -7.40 16.63
N ALA A 11 21.89 -7.82 17.90
CA ALA A 11 22.97 -8.62 18.50
C ALA A 11 23.20 -9.98 17.80
N LYS A 12 22.18 -10.49 17.10
CA LYS A 12 22.25 -11.72 16.30
C LYS A 12 22.58 -11.46 14.83
N GLY A 13 22.99 -10.23 14.47
CA GLY A 13 23.35 -9.84 13.11
C GLY A 13 22.15 -9.51 12.20
N TRP A 14 20.93 -9.42 12.74
CA TRP A 14 19.77 -9.00 11.96
C TRP A 14 19.72 -7.48 11.85
N LYS A 15 19.52 -6.96 10.63
CA LYS A 15 19.28 -5.53 10.41
C LYS A 15 17.80 -5.21 10.58
N VAL A 16 17.51 -4.17 11.37
CA VAL A 16 16.17 -3.59 11.50
C VAL A 16 16.20 -2.23 10.82
N GLY A 17 15.34 -2.02 9.83
CA GLY A 17 15.32 -0.81 9.02
C GLY A 17 13.97 -0.60 8.35
N SER A 18 13.88 0.47 7.57
CA SER A 18 12.68 0.78 6.78
C SER A 18 12.65 0.00 5.46
N VAL A 19 11.53 0.05 4.75
CA VAL A 19 11.39 -0.61 3.43
C VAL A 19 12.22 0.11 2.37
N ASP A 20 12.26 1.43 2.43
CA ASP A 20 13.11 2.30 1.61
C ASP A 20 14.60 1.98 1.81
N GLU A 21 15.07 1.77 3.05
CA GLU A 21 16.44 1.31 3.30
C GLU A 21 16.71 -0.10 2.76
N PHE A 22 15.73 -0.99 2.86
CA PHE A 22 15.87 -2.38 2.39
C PHE A 22 15.93 -2.48 0.86
N LEU A 23 15.09 -1.70 0.17
CA LEU A 23 15.00 -1.68 -1.29
C LEU A 23 15.93 -0.65 -1.94
N GLY A 24 16.57 0.21 -1.16
CA GLY A 24 17.45 1.27 -1.65
C GLY A 24 16.70 2.35 -2.43
N LEU A 25 15.47 2.68 -2.02
CA LEU A 25 14.61 3.63 -2.72
C LEU A 25 15.11 5.06 -2.54
N THR A 26 15.02 5.87 -3.60
CA THR A 26 15.13 7.32 -3.43
C THR A 26 13.91 7.87 -2.67
N PRO A 27 14.02 9.07 -2.07
CA PRO A 27 12.86 9.71 -1.43
C PRO A 27 11.65 9.84 -2.37
N GLU A 28 11.88 10.09 -3.66
CA GLU A 28 10.85 10.21 -4.69
C GLU A 28 10.17 8.87 -4.98
N GLU A 29 10.95 7.78 -5.07
CA GLU A 29 10.42 6.43 -5.27
C GLU A 29 9.60 5.96 -4.07
N ALA A 30 10.11 6.19 -2.86
CA ALA A 30 9.38 5.88 -1.62
C ALA A 30 8.06 6.66 -1.55
N ALA A 31 8.07 7.96 -1.88
CA ALA A 31 6.88 8.79 -1.94
C ALA A 31 5.89 8.30 -3.01
N TYR A 32 6.37 7.87 -4.18
CA TYR A 32 5.53 7.32 -5.24
C TYR A 32 4.85 6.02 -4.84
N VAL A 33 5.57 5.12 -4.15
CA VAL A 33 5.00 3.88 -3.60
C VAL A 33 3.93 4.19 -2.55
N GLU A 34 4.22 5.10 -1.61
CA GLU A 34 3.25 5.46 -0.57
C GLU A 34 2.00 6.13 -1.17
N LEU A 35 2.16 6.96 -2.21
CA LEU A 35 1.04 7.56 -2.93
C LEU A 35 0.14 6.47 -3.56
N LYS A 36 0.74 5.48 -4.24
CA LYS A 36 -0.02 4.34 -4.82
C LYS A 36 -0.75 3.56 -3.73
N LEU A 37 -0.09 3.24 -2.63
CA LEU A 37 -0.69 2.49 -1.51
C LEU A 37 -1.84 3.27 -0.87
N SER A 38 -1.65 4.57 -0.64
CA SER A 38 -2.66 5.47 -0.08
C SER A 38 -3.90 5.55 -0.98
N LEU A 39 -3.70 5.71 -2.29
CA LEU A 39 -4.80 5.74 -3.27
C LEU A 39 -5.57 4.41 -3.28
N SER A 40 -4.86 3.29 -3.39
CA SER A 40 -5.45 1.94 -3.41
C SER A 40 -6.31 1.67 -2.18
N ARG A 41 -5.78 1.97 -0.99
CA ARG A 41 -6.49 1.84 0.29
C ARG A 41 -7.71 2.75 0.36
N SER A 42 -7.57 4.00 -0.10
CA SER A 42 -8.64 5.00 -0.05
C SER A 42 -9.82 4.62 -0.94
N VAL A 43 -9.56 4.19 -2.17
CA VAL A 43 -10.60 3.71 -3.10
C VAL A 43 -11.33 2.50 -2.52
N LYS A 44 -10.58 1.50 -2.04
CA LYS A 44 -11.15 0.29 -1.42
C LYS A 44 -11.98 0.60 -0.18
N LYS A 45 -11.50 1.51 0.67
CA LYS A 45 -12.22 1.97 1.87
C LYS A 45 -13.52 2.67 1.51
N TYR A 46 -13.49 3.59 0.55
CA TYR A 46 -14.67 4.30 0.08
C TYR A 46 -15.72 3.35 -0.51
N ARG A 47 -15.29 2.42 -1.37
CA ARG A 47 -16.19 1.43 -1.96
C ARG A 47 -16.88 0.57 -0.89
N ARG A 48 -16.09 0.06 0.07
CA ARG A 48 -16.60 -0.79 1.16
C ARG A 48 -17.51 -0.03 2.12
N SER A 49 -17.19 1.21 2.47
CA SER A 49 -18.06 2.01 3.36
C SER A 49 -19.43 2.29 2.76
N ARG A 50 -19.51 2.35 1.43
CA ARG A 50 -20.76 2.48 0.68
C ARG A 50 -21.41 1.15 0.27
N LYS A 51 -20.85 0.01 0.71
CA LYS A 51 -21.32 -1.34 0.38
C LYS A 51 -21.42 -1.61 -1.14
N LEU A 52 -20.54 -1.01 -1.92
CA LEU A 52 -20.51 -1.15 -3.38
C LEU A 52 -19.65 -2.36 -3.81
N THR A 53 -20.07 -3.03 -4.87
CA THR A 53 -19.25 -3.94 -5.66
C THR A 53 -18.22 -3.18 -6.50
N GLN A 54 -17.20 -3.87 -7.00
CA GLN A 54 -16.22 -3.24 -7.90
C GLN A 54 -16.86 -2.79 -9.23
N VAL A 55 -17.91 -3.48 -9.69
CA VAL A 55 -18.67 -3.11 -10.89
C VAL A 55 -19.44 -1.80 -10.66
N GLU A 56 -20.09 -1.64 -9.51
CA GLU A 56 -20.81 -0.41 -9.18
C GLU A 56 -19.86 0.78 -9.02
N MET A 57 -18.72 0.57 -8.35
CA MET A 57 -17.68 1.61 -8.26
C MET A 57 -17.14 1.99 -9.65
N ALA A 58 -16.97 1.01 -10.54
CA ALA A 58 -16.53 1.27 -11.91
C ALA A 58 -17.52 2.16 -12.66
N LYS A 59 -18.83 1.92 -12.52
CA LYS A 59 -19.87 2.78 -13.10
C LYS A 59 -19.78 4.22 -12.57
N LEU A 60 -19.60 4.40 -11.26
CA LEU A 60 -19.44 5.73 -10.64
C LEU A 60 -18.19 6.46 -11.15
N MET A 61 -17.09 5.75 -11.33
CA MET A 61 -15.82 6.31 -11.82
C MET A 61 -15.70 6.36 -13.34
N ARG A 62 -16.76 6.01 -14.09
CA ARG A 62 -16.72 5.89 -15.57
C ARG A 62 -15.55 5.03 -16.06
N SER A 63 -15.34 3.93 -15.36
CA SER A 63 -14.21 3.01 -15.54
C SER A 63 -14.70 1.58 -15.80
N SER A 64 -13.78 0.63 -15.93
CA SER A 64 -14.08 -0.81 -15.98
C SER A 64 -13.87 -1.45 -14.61
N GLN A 65 -14.59 -2.54 -14.33
CA GLN A 65 -14.38 -3.31 -13.09
C GLN A 65 -12.91 -3.76 -12.95
N SER A 66 -12.27 -4.17 -14.05
CA SER A 66 -10.85 -4.55 -14.08
C SER A 66 -9.92 -3.42 -13.63
N ARG A 67 -10.17 -2.18 -14.09
CA ARG A 67 -9.41 -1.00 -13.67
C ARG A 67 -9.60 -0.70 -12.19
N ILE A 68 -10.82 -0.84 -11.66
CA ILE A 68 -11.06 -0.70 -10.23
C ILE A 68 -10.32 -1.79 -9.44
N ALA A 69 -10.34 -3.04 -9.91
CA ALA A 69 -9.63 -4.14 -9.25
C ALA A 69 -8.12 -3.89 -9.19
N LYS A 70 -7.50 -3.43 -10.29
CA LYS A 70 -6.08 -3.04 -10.34
C LYS A 70 -5.76 -1.91 -9.36
N ILE A 71 -6.55 -0.84 -9.36
CA ILE A 71 -6.38 0.28 -8.42
C ILE A 71 -6.45 -0.22 -6.97
N GLU A 72 -7.44 -1.05 -6.62
CA GLU A 72 -7.59 -1.60 -5.26
C GLU A 72 -6.53 -2.64 -4.88
N ALA A 73 -5.83 -3.21 -5.86
CA ALA A 73 -4.66 -4.06 -5.66
C ALA A 73 -3.36 -3.25 -5.56
N GLY A 74 -3.37 -1.97 -5.98
CA GLY A 74 -2.14 -1.18 -6.16
C GLY A 74 -1.33 -1.63 -7.38
N ASP A 75 -1.98 -2.34 -8.32
CA ASP A 75 -1.39 -2.94 -9.51
C ASP A 75 -1.57 -2.04 -10.74
N SER A 76 -0.67 -2.20 -11.73
CA SER A 76 -0.60 -1.42 -12.97
C SER A 76 -1.38 -2.11 -14.10
#